data_AF-A0A6J1IH89-F1
#
_entry.id   AF-A0A6J1IH89-F1
#
_cell.length_a   1.000
_cell.length_b   1.000
_cell.length_c   1.000
_cell.angle_alpha   90.00
_cell.angle_beta   90.00
_cell.angle_gamma   90.00
#
_symmetry.space_group_name_H-M   'P 1'
#
loop_
_entity.id
_entity.type
_entity.pdbx_description
1 polymer ?
#
loop_
_entity_poly.entity_id
_entity_poly.type
_entity_poly.pdbx_seq_one_letter_code
_entity_poly.pdbx_strand_id
1 'polypeptide(L)'
;MVSTQNNSSIAGNERASVPELEVRPGGMFVQIRDLNPNPNPSPPTIKLKVKCGSSYHHVHISSHASFGELKKMLAEPTGLHPEEQRLIYKNKVRDSKTYLDVARVRNGSKLVLVEDTLSKERRCLEMLKDANFQKSSKLLKQLSLEVKKLSQEVESLHMKGCKEGRVSDTEVENLTEMLMRKLIALDEIQVVGDLRLQRREQVREVQKQIESLDMMKLQLCSNGGGVSNNGHAFTPTNAKGNQRSHPKQQCTNIVKEALRNSESVVTTKWETFD
;
A
#
# COMPACT_ATOMS: atom_id res chain seq x y z
N MET A 1 54.82 34.50 57.37
CA MET A 1 54.06 34.07 58.57
C MET A 1 52.77 34.88 58.63
N VAL A 2 51.63 34.21 58.86
CA VAL A 2 50.27 34.74 59.18
C VAL A 2 49.59 35.47 57.99
N SER A 3 48.61 34.95 57.23
CA SER A 3 47.32 34.28 57.51
C SER A 3 46.40 35.01 58.49
N THR A 4 45.41 35.77 57.99
CA THR A 4 44.01 35.71 58.49
C THR A 4 43.04 36.16 57.41
N GLN A 5 41.98 35.39 57.29
CA GLN A 5 40.87 35.40 56.36
C GLN A 5 39.64 35.87 57.15
N ASN A 6 38.72 36.66 56.57
CA ASN A 6 37.28 36.48 56.85
C ASN A 6 36.34 37.24 55.90
N ASN A 7 35.58 36.42 55.18
CA ASN A 7 34.22 36.52 54.64
C ASN A 7 33.35 37.77 54.93
N SER A 8 32.65 38.21 53.88
CA SER A 8 31.18 38.27 53.90
C SER A 8 30.61 38.00 52.51
N SER A 9 29.50 37.27 52.55
CA SER A 9 28.78 36.64 51.46
C SER A 9 27.70 37.55 50.86
N ILE A 10 27.07 37.07 49.79
CA ILE A 10 25.71 37.39 49.32
C ILE A 10 25.60 38.66 48.46
N ALA A 11 25.45 38.47 47.15
CA ALA A 11 24.11 38.44 46.54
C ALA A 11 24.25 38.15 45.05
N GLY A 12 23.48 37.17 44.58
CA GLY A 12 23.31 36.95 43.16
C GLY A 12 22.67 38.19 42.52
N ASN A 13 23.17 38.56 41.35
CA ASN A 13 22.36 39.28 40.40
C ASN A 13 22.66 38.71 39.03
N GLU A 14 21.66 38.04 38.45
CA GLU A 14 21.59 37.75 37.03
C GLU A 14 21.84 39.05 36.29
N ARG A 15 23.07 39.25 35.80
CA ARG A 15 23.32 40.28 34.81
C ARG A 15 22.58 39.85 33.55
N ALA A 16 21.38 40.39 33.37
CA ALA A 16 20.83 40.59 32.04
C ALA A 16 21.99 41.13 31.18
N SER A 17 22.40 40.34 30.19
CA SER A 17 23.43 40.73 29.23
C SER A 17 22.97 42.06 28.63
N VAL A 18 23.63 43.15 29.03
CA VAL A 18 23.39 44.46 28.44
C VAL A 18 23.93 44.33 27.02
N PRO A 19 23.10 44.47 25.98
CA PRO A 19 23.56 44.32 24.62
C PRO A 19 24.62 45.38 24.32
N GLU A 20 25.80 44.92 23.91
CA GLU A 20 26.91 45.81 23.56
C GLU A 20 26.51 46.64 22.32
N LEU A 21 26.53 47.97 22.44
CA LEU A 21 26.13 48.88 21.36
C LEU A 21 27.38 49.42 20.65
N GLU A 22 27.47 49.23 19.33
CA GLU A 22 28.50 49.83 18.48
C GLU A 22 28.03 51.17 17.94
N VAL A 23 28.92 52.16 17.87
CA VAL A 23 28.64 53.45 17.24
C VAL A 23 29.09 53.44 15.78
N ARG A 24 28.17 53.67 14.85
CA ARG A 24 28.49 53.78 13.41
C ARG A 24 28.98 55.19 13.07
N PRO A 25 29.77 55.37 11.99
CA PRO A 25 30.16 56.69 11.50
C PRO A 25 28.90 57.53 11.24
N GLY A 26 28.64 58.52 12.09
CA GLY A 26 27.35 59.23 12.19
C GLY A 26 26.76 59.29 13.61
N GLY A 27 27.37 58.63 14.60
CA GLY A 27 27.00 58.75 16.02
C GLY A 27 25.80 57.91 16.44
N MET A 28 25.28 57.04 15.56
CA MET A 28 24.15 56.16 15.85
C MET A 28 24.63 54.88 16.55
N PHE A 29 24.06 54.61 17.72
CA PHE A 29 24.29 53.37 18.47
C PHE A 29 23.45 52.25 17.87
N VAL A 30 24.09 51.17 17.43
CA VAL A 30 23.45 49.95 16.93
C VAL A 30 23.89 48.77 17.78
N GLN A 31 22.93 47.95 18.20
CA GLN A 31 23.20 46.73 18.95
C GLN A 31 24.07 45.77 18.13
N ILE A 32 25.22 45.38 18.70
CA ILE A 32 26.07 44.33 18.16
C ILE A 32 25.31 43.02 18.29
N ARG A 33 25.21 42.29 17.18
CA ARG A 33 24.75 40.90 17.20
C ARG A 33 25.99 40.04 17.38
N ASP A 34 26.18 39.53 18.59
CA ASP A 34 27.23 38.53 18.83
C ASP A 34 27.06 37.38 17.84
N LEU A 35 28.11 37.08 17.09
CA LEU A 35 28.26 35.82 16.34
C LEU A 35 28.52 34.68 17.34
N ASN A 36 27.64 34.51 18.31
CA ASN A 36 27.63 33.33 19.17
C ASN A 36 26.70 32.31 18.51
N PRO A 37 27.22 31.19 17.97
CA PRO A 37 26.40 30.20 17.30
C PRO A 37 25.70 29.33 18.36
N ASN A 38 24.79 29.89 19.15
CA ASN A 38 23.64 29.12 19.59
C ASN A 38 22.41 29.98 19.95
N PRO A 39 21.62 30.42 18.95
CA PRO A 39 20.30 31.02 19.18
C PRO A 39 19.23 29.97 19.53
N ASN A 40 19.58 28.69 19.61
CA ASN A 40 18.63 27.61 19.85
C ASN A 40 18.89 27.00 21.23
N PRO A 41 18.14 27.36 22.29
CA PRO A 41 18.11 26.54 23.47
C PRO A 41 17.64 25.15 23.04
N SER A 42 18.48 24.13 23.22
CA SER A 42 18.08 22.74 23.00
C SER A 42 16.77 22.51 23.73
N PRO A 43 15.75 21.90 23.10
CA PRO A 43 14.44 21.79 23.73
C PRO A 43 14.58 21.11 25.09
N PRO A 44 13.95 21.64 26.15
CA PRO A 44 14.25 21.23 27.51
C PRO A 44 13.97 19.74 27.68
N THR A 45 15.03 18.98 27.96
CA THR A 45 14.94 17.54 28.16
C THR A 45 14.38 17.27 29.55
N ILE A 46 13.26 16.55 29.60
CA ILE A 46 12.58 16.16 30.83
C ILE A 46 12.88 14.70 31.16
N LYS A 47 13.06 14.41 32.46
CA LYS A 47 13.21 13.06 32.99
C LYS A 47 11.85 12.53 33.41
N LEU A 48 11.44 11.39 32.87
CA LEU A 48 10.16 10.75 33.17
C LEU A 48 10.37 9.44 33.91
N LYS A 49 9.50 9.14 34.87
CA LYS A 49 9.48 7.85 35.58
C LYS A 49 8.27 7.04 35.12
N VAL A 50 8.49 5.99 34.35
CA VAL A 50 7.44 5.15 33.77
C VAL A 50 7.37 3.85 34.56
N LYS A 51 6.23 3.58 35.20
CA LYS A 51 5.95 2.31 35.86
C LYS A 51 5.51 1.28 34.81
N CYS A 52 6.20 0.16 34.70
CA CYS A 52 5.82 -0.94 33.84
C CYS A 52 5.61 -2.19 34.70
N GLY A 53 4.36 -2.59 34.93
CA GLY A 53 4.04 -3.67 35.87
C GLY A 53 4.63 -3.43 37.27
N SER A 54 5.67 -4.19 37.63
CA SER A 54 6.40 -4.09 38.90
C SER A 54 7.68 -3.25 38.82
N SER A 55 8.18 -2.89 37.63
CA SER A 55 9.42 -2.14 37.43
C SER A 55 9.17 -0.65 37.16
N TYR A 56 10.24 0.15 37.26
CA TYR A 56 10.24 1.56 36.88
C TYR A 56 11.39 1.84 35.91
N HIS A 57 11.07 2.49 34.79
CA HIS A 57 12.03 2.94 33.79
C HIS A 57 12.15 4.46 33.82
N HIS A 58 13.38 4.96 33.77
CA HIS A 58 13.64 6.39 33.67
C HIS A 58 13.98 6.73 32.22
N VAL A 59 13.20 7.62 31.61
CA VAL A 59 13.37 8.02 30.20
C VAL A 59 13.67 9.51 30.14
N HIS A 60 14.65 9.88 29.32
CA HIS A 60 15.00 11.26 29.02
C HIS A 60 14.41 11.60 27.65
N ILE A 61 13.54 12.60 27.58
CA ILE A 61 12.86 12.99 26.34
C ILE A 61 12.66 14.50 26.28
N SER A 62 12.55 15.07 25.08
CA SER A 62 12.21 16.48 24.89
C SER A 62 10.82 16.80 25.48
N SER A 63 10.65 17.99 26.06
CA SER A 63 9.35 18.48 26.52
C SER A 63 8.31 18.59 25.40
N HIS A 64 8.76 18.86 24.17
CA HIS A 64 7.91 19.01 22.98
C HIS A 64 7.72 17.70 22.21
N ALA A 65 8.21 16.57 22.74
CA ALA A 65 8.01 15.28 22.11
C ALA A 65 6.56 14.80 22.24
N SER A 66 6.15 13.92 21.34
CA SER A 66 4.87 13.23 21.42
C SER A 66 4.90 12.02 22.37
N PHE A 67 3.73 11.57 22.84
CA PHE A 67 3.62 10.28 23.51
C PHE A 67 4.02 9.13 22.59
N GLY A 68 3.86 9.26 21.27
CA GLY A 68 4.33 8.28 20.30
C GLY A 68 5.85 8.10 20.32
N GLU A 69 6.61 9.19 20.42
CA GLU A 69 8.07 9.13 20.61
C GLU A 69 8.44 8.50 21.95
N LEU A 70 7.72 8.84 23.03
CA LEU A 70 7.93 8.20 24.33
C LEU A 70 7.69 6.68 24.26
N LYS A 71 6.65 6.24 23.55
CA LYS A 71 6.38 4.81 23.34
C LYS A 71 7.48 4.12 22.55
N LYS A 72 8.06 4.76 21.54
CA LYS A 72 9.23 4.25 20.81
C LYS A 72 10.45 4.09 21.73
N MET A 73 10.74 5.09 22.55
CA MET A 73 11.83 5.01 23.52
C MET A 73 11.62 3.93 24.60
N LEU A 74 10.35 3.64 24.94
CA LEU A 74 9.99 2.57 25.86
C LEU A 74 9.92 1.18 25.21
N ALA A 75 9.90 1.10 23.87
CA ALA A 75 9.89 -0.17 23.16
C ALA A 75 11.17 -0.97 23.40
N GLU A 76 12.32 -0.31 23.42
CA GLU A 76 13.62 -0.93 23.72
C GLU A 76 13.67 -1.58 25.12
N PRO A 77 13.40 -0.85 26.23
CA PRO A 77 13.48 -1.45 27.57
C PRO A 77 12.32 -2.40 27.92
N THR A 78 11.17 -2.29 27.25
CA THR A 78 9.98 -3.10 27.56
C THR A 78 9.78 -4.27 26.59
N GLY A 79 10.38 -4.22 25.41
CA GLY A 79 10.16 -5.19 24.33
C GLY A 79 8.78 -5.11 23.68
N LEU A 80 7.93 -4.16 24.06
CA LEU A 80 6.57 -3.99 23.55
C LEU A 80 6.53 -3.03 22.37
N HIS A 81 5.71 -3.33 21.36
CA HIS A 81 5.54 -2.44 20.22
C HIS A 81 4.87 -1.11 20.63
N PRO A 82 5.19 0.04 20.00
CA PRO A 82 4.55 1.32 20.34
C PRO A 82 3.01 1.32 20.26
N GLU A 83 2.41 0.42 19.50
CA GLU A 83 0.95 0.27 19.40
C GLU A 83 0.35 -0.58 20.52
N GLU A 84 1.13 -1.50 21.08
CA GLU A 84 0.75 -2.37 22.20
C GLU A 84 0.90 -1.66 23.55
N GLN A 85 1.51 -0.47 23.55
CA GLN A 85 1.78 0.32 24.73
C GLN A 85 0.65 1.33 25.02
N ARG A 86 -0.02 1.16 26.17
CA ARG A 86 -1.00 2.11 26.70
C ARG A 86 -0.38 2.94 27.83
N LEU A 87 -0.16 4.23 27.55
CA LEU A 87 0.37 5.18 28.53
C LEU A 87 -0.76 5.90 29.27
N ILE A 88 -0.67 5.90 30.60
CA ILE A 88 -1.63 6.55 31.50
C ILE A 88 -0.89 7.64 32.28
N TYR A 89 -1.39 8.87 32.18
CA TYR A 89 -0.90 10.02 32.94
C TYR A 89 -2.08 10.77 33.57
N LYS A 90 -2.02 10.96 34.90
CA LYS A 90 -3.11 11.55 35.70
C LYS A 90 -4.46 10.84 35.48
N ASN A 91 -4.47 9.50 35.57
CA ASN A 91 -5.64 8.64 35.38
C ASN A 91 -6.32 8.78 34.00
N LYS A 92 -5.62 9.36 33.02
CA LYS A 92 -6.08 9.49 31.64
C LYS A 92 -5.15 8.74 30.70
N VAL A 93 -5.74 7.94 29.81
CA VAL A 93 -5.03 7.32 28.70
C VAL A 93 -4.59 8.41 27.73
N ARG A 94 -3.38 8.26 27.18
CA ARG A 94 -2.79 9.25 26.28
C ARG A 94 -2.56 8.65 24.90
N ASP A 95 -3.02 9.40 23.89
CA ASP A 95 -2.87 9.02 22.49
C ASP A 95 -1.46 9.31 22.00
N SER A 96 -0.97 8.49 21.07
CA SER A 96 0.36 8.62 20.50
C SER A 96 0.59 9.96 19.79
N LYS A 97 -0.48 10.61 19.28
CA LYS A 97 -0.43 11.91 18.58
C LYS A 97 -0.36 13.12 19.53
N THR A 98 -0.62 12.92 20.82
CA THR A 98 -0.61 14.02 21.80
C THR A 98 0.82 14.36 22.22
N TYR A 99 1.08 15.64 22.46
CA TYR A 99 2.37 16.11 22.94
C TYR A 99 2.45 16.13 24.47
N LEU A 100 3.66 15.92 25.00
CA LEU A 100 3.92 15.84 26.43
C LEU A 100 3.65 17.18 27.14
N ASP A 101 4.07 18.29 26.52
CA ASP A 101 3.82 19.66 27.00
C ASP A 101 2.32 20.00 27.08
N VAL A 102 1.54 19.65 26.05
CA VAL A 102 0.08 19.82 26.01
C VAL A 102 -0.60 19.01 27.11
N ALA A 103 -0.12 17.80 27.38
CA ALA A 103 -0.59 16.97 28.49
C ALA A 103 -0.08 17.44 29.86
N ARG A 104 0.69 18.54 29.92
CA ARG A 104 1.32 19.11 31.12
C ARG A 104 2.26 18.13 31.83
N VAL A 105 2.93 17.27 31.07
CA VAL A 105 3.99 16.40 31.57
C VAL A 105 5.25 17.25 31.78
N ARG A 106 5.77 17.26 33.01
CA ARG A 106 6.97 18.00 33.41
C ARG A 106 8.09 17.06 33.84
N ASN A 107 9.27 17.60 34.06
CA ASN A 107 10.39 16.88 34.67
C ASN A 107 9.96 16.18 35.99
N GLY A 108 10.33 14.91 36.15
CA GLY A 108 9.96 14.07 37.30
C GLY A 108 8.54 13.49 37.26
N SER A 109 7.78 13.69 36.17
CA SER A 109 6.42 13.15 36.06
C SER A 109 6.41 11.63 36.05
N LYS A 110 5.41 11.05 36.74
CA LYS A 110 5.17 9.61 36.81
C LYS A 110 4.11 9.20 35.79
N LEU A 111 4.42 8.19 34.97
CA LEU A 111 3.48 7.58 34.03
C LEU A 111 3.33 6.09 34.34
N VAL A 112 2.21 5.51 33.95
CA VAL A 112 2.00 4.05 34.01
C VAL A 112 1.87 3.53 32.59
N LEU A 113 2.69 2.55 32.26
CA LEU A 113 2.61 1.77 31.04
C LEU A 113 1.86 0.48 31.32
N VAL A 114 0.85 0.20 30.51
CA VAL A 114 0.06 -1.03 30.52
C VAL A 114 0.11 -1.64 29.12
N GLU A 115 0.31 -2.96 29.04
CA GLU A 115 0.21 -3.70 27.77
C GLU A 115 -1.27 -3.80 27.36
N ASP A 116 -1.54 -3.50 26.09
CA ASP A 116 -2.86 -3.66 25.49
C ASP A 116 -2.91 -4.95 24.64
N THR A 117 -3.48 -6.01 25.22
CA THR A 117 -3.58 -7.33 24.56
C THR A 117 -4.40 -7.28 23.27
N LEU A 118 -5.42 -6.43 23.20
CA LEU A 118 -6.24 -6.26 21.99
C LEU A 118 -5.43 -5.67 20.84
N SER A 119 -4.55 -4.71 21.13
CA SER A 119 -3.69 -4.09 20.13
C SER A 119 -2.63 -5.07 19.61
N LYS A 120 -2.13 -5.97 20.47
CA LYS A 120 -1.21 -7.07 20.09
C LYS A 120 -1.87 -8.07 19.14
N GLU A 121 -3.08 -8.50 19.46
CA GLU A 121 -3.87 -9.41 18.61
C GLU A 121 -4.18 -8.77 17.26
N ARG A 122 -4.59 -7.50 17.26
CA ARG A 122 -4.87 -6.75 16.04
C ARG A 122 -3.65 -6.70 15.12
N ARG A 123 -2.48 -6.36 15.66
CA ARG A 123 -1.22 -6.32 14.90
C ARG A 123 -0.84 -7.70 14.36
N CYS A 124 -1.00 -8.75 15.16
CA CYS A 124 -0.73 -10.13 14.73
C CYS A 124 -1.62 -10.53 13.54
N LEU A 125 -2.91 -10.21 13.60
CA LEU A 125 -3.84 -10.47 12.49
C LEU A 125 -3.49 -9.66 11.24
N GLU A 126 -3.07 -8.41 11.39
CA GLU A 126 -2.63 -7.58 10.26
C GLU A 126 -1.37 -8.15 9.60
N MET A 127 -0.37 -8.53 10.41
CA MET A 127 0.84 -9.21 9.91
C MET A 127 0.53 -10.51 9.16
N LEU A 128 -0.43 -11.31 9.66
CA LEU A 128 -0.85 -12.54 8.98
C LEU A 128 -1.55 -12.26 7.65
N LYS A 129 -2.41 -11.24 7.60
CA LYS A 129 -3.05 -10.80 6.35
C LYS A 129 -2.02 -10.32 5.35
N ASP A 130 -1.05 -9.51 5.77
CA ASP A 130 0.02 -9.03 4.91
C ASP A 130 0.89 -10.18 4.41
N ALA A 131 1.27 -11.13 5.27
CA ALA A 131 2.03 -12.29 4.88
C ALA A 131 1.29 -13.15 3.83
N ASN A 132 -0.01 -13.37 4.03
CA ASN A 132 -0.84 -14.11 3.08
C ASN A 132 -1.00 -13.34 1.76
N PHE A 133 -1.23 -12.02 1.83
CA PHE A 133 -1.30 -11.15 0.65
C PHE A 133 0.01 -11.20 -0.15
N GLN A 134 1.16 -11.09 0.51
CA GLN A 134 2.47 -11.16 -0.13
C GLN A 134 2.74 -12.54 -0.74
N LYS A 135 2.35 -13.62 -0.05
CA LYS A 135 2.45 -14.99 -0.58
C LYS A 135 1.64 -15.14 -1.87
N SER A 136 0.36 -14.78 -1.85
CA SER A 136 -0.51 -14.85 -3.03
C SER A 136 -0.05 -13.91 -4.15
N SER A 137 0.44 -12.71 -3.82
CA SER A 137 1.01 -11.77 -4.79
C SER A 137 2.23 -12.33 -5.50
N LYS A 138 3.15 -12.98 -4.76
CA LYS A 138 4.33 -13.65 -5.34
C LYS A 138 3.93 -14.79 -6.27
N LEU A 139 3.01 -15.66 -5.84
CA LEU A 139 2.48 -16.76 -6.67
C LEU A 139 1.82 -16.23 -7.95
N LEU A 140 0.99 -15.19 -7.84
CA LEU A 140 0.33 -14.57 -8.99
C LEU A 140 1.33 -13.95 -9.97
N LYS A 141 2.38 -13.29 -9.47
CA LYS A 141 3.47 -12.75 -10.31
C LYS A 141 4.22 -13.86 -11.02
N GLN A 142 4.52 -14.96 -10.33
CA GLN A 142 5.17 -16.11 -10.93
C GLN A 142 4.30 -16.72 -12.04
N LEU A 143 3.01 -16.98 -11.78
CA LEU A 143 2.09 -17.48 -12.80
C LEU A 143 1.96 -16.51 -13.98
N SER A 144 1.94 -15.20 -13.72
CA SER A 144 1.90 -14.20 -14.80
C SER A 144 3.13 -14.25 -15.71
N LEU A 145 4.32 -14.50 -15.17
CA LEU A 145 5.53 -14.70 -15.97
C LEU A 145 5.46 -15.98 -16.81
N GLU A 146 4.95 -17.06 -16.23
CA GLU A 146 4.77 -18.33 -16.93
C GLU A 146 3.72 -18.22 -18.06
N VAL A 147 2.60 -17.54 -17.81
CA VAL A 147 1.57 -17.24 -18.83
C VAL A 147 2.15 -16.40 -19.97
N LYS A 148 2.97 -15.39 -19.67
CA LYS A 148 3.65 -14.59 -20.70
C LYS A 148 4.60 -15.43 -21.54
N LYS A 149 5.33 -16.35 -20.93
CA LYS A 149 6.20 -17.28 -21.65
C LYS A 149 5.38 -18.17 -22.59
N LEU A 150 4.28 -18.74 -22.10
CA LEU A 150 3.38 -19.53 -22.94
C LEU A 150 2.77 -18.69 -24.08
N SER A 151 2.46 -17.41 -23.84
CA SER A 151 2.04 -16.47 -24.90
C SER A 151 3.03 -16.43 -26.05
N GLN A 152 4.32 -16.28 -25.74
CA GLN A 152 5.39 -16.18 -26.73
C GLN A 152 5.56 -17.49 -27.49
N GLU A 153 5.39 -18.63 -26.82
CA GLU A 153 5.41 -19.96 -27.44
C GLU A 153 4.21 -20.15 -28.39
N VAL A 154 3.00 -19.72 -28.00
CA VAL A 154 1.80 -19.73 -28.85
C VAL A 154 1.99 -18.82 -30.08
N GLU A 155 2.54 -17.62 -29.90
CA GLU A 155 2.85 -16.70 -31.01
C GLU A 155 3.89 -17.31 -31.96
N SER A 156 4.93 -17.93 -31.42
CA SER A 156 5.95 -18.61 -32.23
C SER A 156 5.35 -19.77 -33.03
N LEU A 157 4.46 -20.54 -32.41
CA LEU A 157 3.73 -21.62 -33.08
C LEU A 157 2.81 -21.09 -34.19
N HIS A 158 2.10 -20.00 -33.92
CA HIS A 158 1.25 -19.33 -34.91
C HIS A 158 2.07 -18.85 -36.11
N MET A 159 3.22 -18.22 -35.87
CA MET A 159 4.13 -17.77 -36.93
C MET A 159 4.70 -18.94 -37.74
N LYS A 160 5.02 -20.07 -37.08
CA LYS A 160 5.44 -21.31 -37.74
C LYS A 160 4.31 -21.85 -38.63
N GLY A 161 3.06 -21.86 -38.16
CA GLY A 161 1.90 -22.26 -38.95
C GLY A 161 1.69 -21.40 -40.20
N CYS A 162 1.82 -20.08 -40.08
CA CYS A 162 1.70 -19.17 -41.23
C CYS A 162 2.82 -19.34 -42.27
N LYS A 163 4.05 -19.68 -41.84
CA LYS A 163 5.22 -19.74 -42.73
C LYS A 163 5.50 -21.13 -43.32
N GLU A 164 5.40 -22.17 -42.50
CA GLU A 164 5.88 -23.52 -42.82
C GLU A 164 4.73 -24.52 -43.07
N GLY A 165 3.48 -24.13 -42.81
CA GLY A 165 2.28 -24.91 -43.12
C GLY A 165 2.17 -26.27 -42.40
N ARG A 166 3.07 -26.56 -41.47
CA ARG A 166 3.12 -27.82 -40.70
C ARG A 166 3.37 -27.53 -39.22
N VAL A 167 2.27 -27.32 -38.50
CA VAL A 167 2.24 -27.40 -37.04
C VAL A 167 1.81 -28.83 -36.69
N SER A 168 2.44 -29.48 -35.72
CA SER A 168 1.98 -30.81 -35.29
C SER A 168 0.80 -30.67 -34.32
N ASP A 169 -0.22 -31.53 -34.45
CA ASP A 169 -1.35 -31.55 -33.50
C ASP A 169 -0.87 -31.73 -32.05
N THR A 170 0.20 -32.51 -31.86
CA THR A 170 0.83 -32.72 -30.55
C THR A 170 1.41 -31.44 -29.95
N GLU A 171 1.98 -30.53 -30.75
CA GLU A 171 2.50 -29.25 -30.26
C GLU A 171 1.35 -28.35 -29.75
N VAL A 172 0.23 -28.32 -30.48
CA VAL A 172 -0.96 -27.56 -30.10
C VAL A 172 -1.60 -28.14 -28.83
N GLU A 173 -1.72 -29.46 -28.73
CA GLU A 173 -2.28 -30.14 -27.56
C GLU A 173 -1.44 -29.92 -26.30
N ASN A 174 -0.11 -30.02 -26.40
CA ASN A 174 0.79 -29.78 -25.27
C ASN A 174 0.68 -28.34 -24.75
N LEU A 175 0.65 -27.34 -25.64
CA LEU A 175 0.50 -25.93 -25.24
C LEU A 175 -0.88 -25.66 -24.62
N THR A 176 -1.94 -26.29 -25.17
CA THR A 176 -3.29 -26.20 -24.61
C THR A 176 -3.33 -26.79 -23.20
N GLU A 177 -2.72 -27.95 -22.99
CA GLU A 177 -2.63 -28.56 -21.66
C GLU A 177 -1.87 -27.67 -20.67
N MET A 178 -0.73 -27.11 -21.08
CA MET A 178 0.05 -26.20 -20.25
C MET A 178 -0.77 -24.96 -19.84
N LEU A 179 -1.51 -24.34 -20.78
CA LEU A 179 -2.37 -23.18 -20.50
C LEU A 179 -3.53 -23.55 -19.57
N MET A 180 -4.19 -24.69 -19.78
CA MET A 180 -5.26 -25.19 -18.91
C MET A 180 -4.78 -25.44 -17.49
N ARG A 181 -3.58 -26.03 -17.32
CA ARG A 181 -2.95 -26.18 -16.00
C ARG A 181 -2.70 -24.82 -15.33
N LYS A 182 -2.31 -23.78 -16.08
CA LYS A 182 -2.17 -22.42 -15.53
C LYS A 182 -3.50 -21.77 -15.15
N LEU A 183 -4.58 -22.02 -15.89
CA LEU A 183 -5.93 -21.56 -15.49
C LEU A 183 -6.35 -22.13 -14.14
N ILE A 184 -6.19 -23.45 -13.95
CA ILE A 184 -6.53 -24.12 -12.69
C ILE A 184 -5.69 -23.53 -11.54
N ALA A 185 -4.39 -23.35 -11.76
CA ALA A 185 -3.51 -22.75 -10.77
C ALA A 185 -3.86 -21.28 -10.44
N LEU A 186 -4.31 -20.49 -11.42
CA LEU A 186 -4.79 -19.14 -11.20
C LEU A 186 -6.08 -19.13 -10.36
N ASP A 187 -7.01 -20.05 -10.62
CA ASP A 187 -8.29 -20.14 -9.90
C ASP A 187 -8.14 -20.63 -8.46
N GLU A 188 -7.16 -21.50 -8.19
CA GLU A 188 -6.83 -21.96 -6.83
C GLU A 188 -6.38 -20.81 -5.91
N ILE A 189 -5.78 -19.75 -6.48
CA ILE A 189 -5.34 -18.59 -5.70
C ILE A 189 -6.55 -17.79 -5.21
N GLN A 190 -6.86 -17.95 -3.93
CA GLN A 190 -7.85 -17.15 -3.22
C GLN A 190 -7.27 -15.78 -2.87
N VAL A 191 -7.72 -14.74 -3.58
CA VAL A 191 -7.30 -13.35 -3.40
C VAL A 191 -8.49 -12.40 -3.37
N VAL A 192 -8.37 -11.34 -2.56
CA VAL A 192 -9.36 -10.27 -2.40
C VAL A 192 -8.76 -8.94 -2.84
N GLY A 193 -9.59 -8.00 -3.29
CA GLY A 193 -9.15 -6.66 -3.71
C GLY A 193 -8.43 -6.67 -5.06
N ASP A 194 -7.33 -5.91 -5.15
CA ASP A 194 -6.62 -5.66 -6.41
C ASP A 194 -6.02 -6.93 -7.04
N LEU A 195 -5.54 -7.87 -6.22
CA LEU A 195 -5.02 -9.15 -6.71
C LEU A 195 -6.11 -9.97 -7.41
N ARG A 196 -7.38 -9.83 -7.03
CA ARG A 196 -8.51 -10.46 -7.73
C ARG A 196 -8.72 -9.86 -9.12
N LEU A 197 -8.51 -8.55 -9.27
CA LEU A 197 -8.57 -7.90 -10.58
C LEU A 197 -7.43 -8.38 -11.48
N GLN A 198 -6.21 -8.39 -10.96
CA GLN A 198 -5.04 -8.89 -11.70
C GLN A 198 -5.20 -10.37 -12.09
N ARG A 199 -5.69 -11.23 -11.19
CA ARG A 199 -6.02 -12.63 -11.50
C ARG A 199 -7.02 -12.74 -12.65
N ARG A 200 -8.10 -11.96 -12.63
CA ARG A 200 -9.12 -11.96 -13.70
C ARG A 200 -8.57 -11.50 -15.05
N GLU A 201 -7.62 -10.59 -15.05
CA GLU A 201 -6.92 -10.18 -16.27
C GLU A 201 -6.04 -11.29 -16.83
N GLN A 202 -5.28 -11.97 -15.98
CA GLN A 202 -4.48 -13.13 -16.41
C GLN A 202 -5.36 -14.25 -16.96
N VAL A 203 -6.49 -14.55 -16.32
CA VAL A 203 -7.44 -15.56 -16.82
C VAL A 203 -7.98 -15.20 -18.21
N ARG A 204 -8.36 -13.92 -18.43
CA ARG A 204 -8.81 -13.46 -19.75
C ARG A 204 -7.74 -13.62 -20.83
N GLU A 205 -6.47 -13.33 -20.50
CA GLU A 205 -5.38 -13.47 -21.46
C GLU A 205 -5.12 -14.94 -21.80
N VAL A 206 -5.12 -15.83 -20.81
CA VAL A 206 -4.95 -17.26 -21.04
C VAL A 206 -6.10 -17.83 -21.88
N GLN A 207 -7.34 -17.41 -21.61
CA GLN A 207 -8.51 -17.83 -22.41
C GLN A 207 -8.35 -17.41 -23.87
N LYS A 208 -7.92 -16.17 -24.13
CA LYS A 208 -7.66 -15.68 -25.48
C LYS A 208 -6.56 -16.49 -26.20
N GLN A 209 -5.52 -16.90 -25.47
CA GLN A 209 -4.46 -17.75 -26.03
C GLN A 209 -4.99 -19.14 -26.40
N ILE A 210 -5.85 -19.73 -25.55
CA ILE A 210 -6.49 -21.03 -25.83
C ILE A 210 -7.40 -20.92 -27.06
N GLU A 211 -8.22 -19.87 -27.16
CA GLU A 211 -9.06 -19.63 -28.35
C GLU A 211 -8.23 -19.55 -29.65
N SER A 212 -7.04 -18.95 -29.59
CA SER A 212 -6.11 -18.90 -30.72
C SER A 212 -5.55 -20.29 -31.09
N LEU A 213 -5.17 -21.10 -30.09
CA LEU A 213 -4.75 -22.49 -30.30
C LEU A 213 -5.88 -23.35 -30.90
N ASP A 214 -7.11 -23.19 -30.40
CA ASP A 214 -8.29 -23.91 -30.90
C ASP A 214 -8.58 -23.57 -32.36
N MET A 215 -8.41 -22.30 -32.76
CA MET A 215 -8.51 -21.87 -34.16
C MET A 215 -7.47 -22.57 -35.03
N MET A 216 -6.22 -22.70 -34.56
CA MET A 216 -5.18 -23.44 -35.28
C MET A 216 -5.50 -24.93 -35.38
N LYS A 217 -6.05 -25.52 -34.31
CA LYS A 217 -6.49 -26.92 -34.30
C LYS A 217 -7.59 -27.17 -35.34
N LEU A 218 -8.57 -26.28 -35.44
CA LEU A 218 -9.63 -26.35 -36.45
C LEU A 218 -9.08 -26.28 -37.89
N GLN A 219 -8.12 -25.39 -38.14
CA GLN A 219 -7.48 -25.29 -39.46
C GLN A 219 -6.70 -26.55 -39.84
N LEU A 220 -6.08 -27.21 -38.86
CA LEU A 220 -5.40 -28.49 -39.08
C LEU A 220 -6.39 -29.60 -39.46
N CYS A 221 -7.52 -29.69 -38.76
CA CYS A 221 -8.56 -30.70 -39.05
C CYS A 221 -9.20 -30.52 -40.43
N SER A 222 -9.36 -29.28 -40.93
CA SER A 222 -9.89 -29.03 -42.27
C SER A 222 -8.93 -29.38 -43.41
N ASN A 223 -7.61 -29.35 -43.18
CA ASN A 223 -6.62 -29.71 -44.21
C ASN A 223 -6.36 -31.22 -44.32
N GLY A 224 -6.91 -32.04 -43.40
CA GLY A 224 -6.76 -33.50 -43.39
C GLY A 224 -7.76 -34.29 -44.25
N GLY A 225 -8.68 -33.63 -44.96
CA GLY A 225 -9.71 -34.29 -45.77
C GLY A 225 -10.01 -33.55 -47.07
N GLY A 226 -9.28 -33.88 -48.15
CA GLY A 226 -9.60 -33.37 -49.48
C GLY A 226 -8.60 -33.76 -50.57
N VAL A 227 -8.75 -34.97 -51.10
CA VAL A 227 -8.15 -35.41 -52.37
C VAL A 227 -8.83 -34.69 -53.56
N SER A 228 -8.03 -34.29 -54.55
CA SER A 228 -8.38 -33.68 -55.83
C SER A 228 -9.60 -34.28 -56.55
N ASN A 229 -10.39 -33.45 -57.25
CA ASN A 229 -10.34 -33.43 -58.72
C ASN A 229 -11.15 -32.31 -59.41
N ASN A 230 -10.48 -31.79 -60.44
CA ASN A 230 -10.94 -31.17 -61.69
C ASN A 230 -11.79 -29.91 -61.69
N GLY A 231 -11.30 -28.97 -62.51
CA GLY A 231 -11.99 -27.76 -62.88
C GLY A 231 -12.99 -27.97 -64.01
N HIS A 232 -13.92 -27.02 -64.08
CA HIS A 232 -14.51 -26.59 -65.33
C HIS A 232 -14.57 -25.06 -65.32
N ALA A 233 -13.87 -24.48 -66.28
CA ALA A 233 -14.01 -23.08 -66.65
C ALA A 233 -15.38 -22.86 -67.29
N PHE A 234 -16.12 -21.86 -66.82
CA PHE A 234 -17.08 -21.12 -67.63
C PHE A 234 -17.05 -19.63 -67.23
N THR A 235 -16.81 -18.80 -68.23
CA THR A 235 -16.78 -17.34 -68.24
C THR A 235 -18.21 -16.74 -68.29
N PRO A 236 -18.37 -15.41 -68.10
CA PRO A 236 -19.45 -14.83 -67.32
C PRO A 236 -20.62 -14.31 -68.17
N THR A 237 -21.78 -14.09 -67.55
CA THR A 237 -22.74 -13.09 -68.03
C THR A 237 -23.11 -12.14 -66.90
N ASN A 238 -23.11 -10.88 -67.29
CA ASN A 238 -23.01 -9.67 -66.51
C ASN A 238 -24.42 -9.11 -66.26
N ALA A 239 -24.80 -8.88 -65.00
CA ALA A 239 -25.88 -7.95 -64.65
C ALA A 239 -25.66 -7.38 -63.24
N LYS A 240 -24.84 -6.32 -63.23
CA LYS A 240 -24.96 -5.07 -62.47
C LYS A 240 -25.91 -5.04 -61.25
N GLY A 241 -25.36 -4.65 -60.10
CA GLY A 241 -26.17 -4.14 -58.98
C GLY A 241 -25.43 -4.03 -57.66
N ASN A 242 -24.39 -3.21 -57.61
CA ASN A 242 -23.51 -2.99 -56.46
C ASN A 242 -24.23 -2.15 -55.37
N GLN A 243 -24.30 -2.61 -54.12
CA GLN A 243 -23.68 -1.96 -52.95
C GLN A 243 -24.22 -2.44 -51.58
N ARG A 244 -23.28 -3.00 -50.81
CA ARG A 244 -22.88 -2.57 -49.44
C ARG A 244 -23.88 -2.80 -48.29
N SER A 245 -23.58 -3.78 -47.42
CA SER A 245 -23.06 -3.58 -46.06
C SER A 245 -23.28 -4.80 -45.13
N HIS A 246 -22.22 -5.13 -44.36
CA HIS A 246 -22.09 -5.93 -43.13
C HIS A 246 -23.26 -6.77 -42.58
N PRO A 247 -22.98 -7.97 -42.01
CA PRO A 247 -23.60 -8.41 -40.78
C PRO A 247 -22.68 -8.11 -39.58
N LYS A 248 -23.21 -7.26 -38.71
CA LYS A 248 -22.73 -7.00 -37.35
C LYS A 248 -22.85 -8.26 -36.49
N GLN A 249 -21.74 -8.58 -35.83
CA GLN A 249 -21.61 -8.77 -34.38
C GLN A 249 -22.92 -8.54 -33.59
N GLN A 250 -23.48 -9.61 -33.02
CA GLN A 250 -24.54 -9.52 -32.02
C GLN A 250 -23.94 -9.78 -30.64
N CYS A 251 -23.42 -8.70 -30.03
CA CYS A 251 -23.32 -8.58 -28.58
C CYS A 251 -24.63 -7.96 -28.10
N THR A 252 -25.40 -8.67 -27.29
CA THR A 252 -26.58 -8.13 -26.61
C THR A 252 -26.13 -7.38 -25.36
N ASN A 253 -26.17 -6.05 -25.41
CA ASN A 253 -26.28 -5.19 -24.24
C ASN A 253 -27.67 -4.56 -24.25
N ILE A 254 -28.42 -4.74 -23.16
CA ILE A 254 -29.67 -4.04 -22.87
C ILE A 254 -29.35 -2.97 -21.83
N VAL A 255 -29.46 -1.69 -22.20
CA VAL A 255 -29.77 -0.60 -21.26
C VAL A 255 -30.62 0.46 -21.97
N LYS A 256 -31.59 1.00 -21.23
CA LYS A 256 -32.46 2.19 -21.43
C LYS A 256 -33.82 1.83 -22.05
N GLU A 257 -34.98 2.29 -21.57
CA GLU A 257 -35.29 3.52 -20.86
C GLU A 257 -36.74 3.44 -20.34
N ALA A 258 -37.02 3.96 -19.14
CA ALA A 258 -38.34 4.50 -18.80
C ALA A 258 -38.18 5.49 -17.64
N LEU A 259 -38.01 6.75 -18.00
CA LEU A 259 -38.21 7.91 -17.13
C LEU A 259 -39.72 8.08 -16.91
N ARG A 260 -40.20 8.03 -15.66
CA ARG A 260 -41.06 9.06 -15.04
C ARG A 260 -41.54 8.66 -13.63
N ASN A 261 -41.37 9.64 -12.74
CA ASN A 261 -42.21 9.99 -11.59
C ASN A 261 -42.25 9.05 -10.37
N SER A 262 -41.66 9.48 -9.24
CA SER A 262 -42.41 10.02 -8.09
C SER A 262 -41.49 10.19 -6.87
N GLU A 263 -41.65 11.34 -6.20
CA GLU A 263 -40.96 11.78 -4.98
C GLU A 263 -40.99 10.74 -3.86
N SER A 264 -39.85 10.48 -3.23
CA SER A 264 -39.79 9.72 -1.97
C SER A 264 -39.71 10.68 -0.78
N VAL A 265 -40.83 10.73 -0.06
CA VAL A 265 -40.99 11.34 1.26
C VAL A 265 -40.07 10.64 2.26
N VAL A 266 -39.26 11.43 2.97
CA VAL A 266 -38.52 11.01 4.16
C VAL A 266 -39.52 10.67 5.26
N THR A 267 -39.53 9.44 5.75
CA THR A 267 -40.21 9.12 7.02
C THR A 267 -39.21 8.58 8.03
N THR A 268 -39.00 9.41 9.05
CA THR A 268 -38.23 9.16 10.27
C THR A 268 -39.14 8.49 11.28
N LYS A 269 -39.09 7.15 11.45
CA LYS A 269 -39.60 6.45 12.65
C LYS A 269 -38.86 5.13 12.86
N TRP A 270 -37.95 5.10 13.85
CA TRP A 270 -37.48 3.86 14.48
C TRP A 270 -38.33 3.67 15.73
N GLU A 271 -39.24 2.70 15.71
CA GLU A 271 -40.03 2.31 16.88
C GLU A 271 -39.42 1.07 17.54
N THR A 272 -39.23 1.25 18.84
CA THR A 272 -38.78 0.36 19.90
C THR A 272 -39.50 -0.99 19.92
N PHE A 273 -38.74 -2.07 20.08
CA PHE A 273 -39.23 -3.34 20.63
C PHE A 273 -38.76 -3.43 22.09
N ASP A 274 -39.72 -3.38 23.01
CA ASP A 274 -39.68 -3.97 24.35
C ASP A 274 -41.00 -4.74 24.51
#